data_AF-A0A8B9T0Q6-F1
#
_entry.id   AF-A0A8B9T0Q6-F1
#
_cell.length_a   1.000
_cell.length_b   1.000
_cell.length_c   1.000
_cell.angle_alpha   90.00
_cell.angle_beta   90.00
_cell.angle_gamma   90.00
#
_symmetry.space_group_name_H-M   'P 1'
#
loop_
_entity.id
_entity.type
_entity.pdbx_description
1 polymer ?
#
loop_
_entity_poly.entity_id
_entity_poly.type
_entity_poly.pdbx_seq_one_letter_code
_entity_poly.pdbx_strand_id
1 'polypeptide(L)'
;MQKIKSQKSRSCVFSYLLYDLIIAVDISLDADTAHPRLEVSEDGKSVKDIGMIRKVPMREKRFDSHLFVLAKEGYTSGRFYWEVNVGKRRNWTLGVAQESVTRKGTVTLSPNNGFWVIGLVDGQEYWAYMDPWTHLAVTGTLQKIGIFLDISTKQLSFYNVHKKTILCICTKADHCSGARKLSGELETHFTRTNFTSVLKFALVT
;
A
#
# COMPACT_ATOMS: atom_id res chain seq x y z
N MET A 1 -9.40 -31.15 54.76
CA MET A 1 -8.54 -31.09 53.56
C MET A 1 -9.39 -31.36 52.33
N GLN A 2 -9.70 -30.33 51.54
CA GLN A 2 -10.46 -30.44 50.29
C GLN A 2 -9.49 -30.44 49.09
N LYS A 3 -9.59 -31.47 48.23
CA LYS A 3 -8.90 -31.53 46.93
C LYS A 3 -9.76 -30.80 45.90
N ILE A 4 -9.23 -29.72 45.31
CA ILE A 4 -9.82 -29.10 44.12
C ILE A 4 -9.07 -29.66 42.91
N LYS A 5 -9.75 -30.43 42.06
CA LYS A 5 -9.25 -30.86 40.75
C LYS A 5 -9.57 -29.77 39.72
N SER A 6 -8.56 -29.34 38.96
CA SER A 6 -8.71 -28.45 37.82
C SER A 6 -9.45 -29.16 36.68
N GLN A 7 -10.54 -28.55 36.21
CA GLN A 7 -11.33 -28.99 35.06
C GLN A 7 -10.74 -28.37 33.79
N LYS A 8 -10.44 -29.20 32.79
CA LYS A 8 -9.94 -28.74 31.49
C LYS A 8 -11.10 -28.17 30.68
N SER A 9 -11.18 -26.84 30.60
CA SER A 9 -12.15 -26.16 29.72
C SER A 9 -11.73 -26.32 28.26
N ARG A 10 -12.65 -26.86 27.44
CA ARG A 10 -12.54 -26.93 25.97
C ARG A 10 -12.70 -25.51 25.42
N SER A 11 -11.61 -24.77 25.32
CA SER A 11 -11.66 -23.39 24.83
C SER A 11 -11.24 -23.30 23.36
N CYS A 12 -12.25 -23.33 22.49
CA CYS A 12 -12.22 -22.85 21.10
C CYS A 12 -12.09 -21.31 21.07
N VAL A 13 -11.07 -20.76 21.76
CA VAL A 13 -10.86 -19.31 21.89
C VAL A 13 -9.43 -18.93 21.49
N PHE A 14 -8.49 -19.88 21.51
CA PHE A 14 -7.10 -19.64 21.09
C PHE A 14 -6.92 -19.44 19.58
N SER A 15 -7.86 -19.88 18.73
CA SER A 15 -7.78 -19.65 17.28
C SER A 15 -8.23 -18.25 16.87
N TYR A 16 -9.15 -17.61 17.59
CA TYR A 16 -9.71 -16.31 17.20
C TYR A 16 -8.80 -15.11 17.56
N LEU A 17 -8.06 -15.19 18.66
CA LEU A 17 -7.15 -14.11 19.10
C LEU A 17 -5.95 -13.91 18.17
N LEU A 18 -5.60 -14.91 17.34
CA LEU A 18 -4.49 -14.81 16.38
C LEU A 18 -4.92 -14.10 15.08
N TYR A 19 -6.19 -14.18 14.68
CA TYR A 19 -6.73 -13.41 13.55
C TYR A 19 -6.89 -11.93 13.92
N ASP A 20 -7.16 -11.65 15.20
CA ASP A 20 -7.04 -10.43 16.03
C ASP A 20 -5.86 -9.44 15.85
N LEU A 21 -4.70 -9.93 15.40
CA LEU A 21 -3.46 -9.16 15.58
C LEU A 21 -3.12 -8.31 14.35
N ILE A 22 -2.93 -7.01 14.57
CA ILE A 22 -2.26 -6.14 13.60
C ILE A 22 -0.76 -6.39 13.69
N ILE A 23 -0.16 -6.79 12.57
CA ILE A 23 1.27 -7.05 12.48
C ILE A 23 1.95 -5.78 11.99
N ALA A 24 2.73 -5.14 12.87
CA ALA A 24 3.66 -4.12 12.45
C ALA A 24 4.78 -4.79 11.64
N VAL A 25 4.89 -4.44 10.35
CA VAL A 25 5.87 -5.06 9.45
C VAL A 25 7.01 -4.11 9.15
N ASP A 26 8.22 -4.67 9.17
CA ASP A 26 9.42 -4.00 8.74
C ASP A 26 9.70 -4.34 7.27
N ILE A 27 9.55 -3.35 6.39
CA ILE A 27 9.59 -3.54 4.94
C ILE A 27 11.02 -3.58 4.42
N SER A 28 11.32 -4.53 3.54
CA SER A 28 12.58 -4.56 2.80
C SER A 28 12.33 -4.43 1.30
N LEU A 29 12.98 -3.46 0.66
CA LEU A 29 12.86 -3.18 -0.77
C LEU A 29 13.65 -4.20 -1.61
N ASP A 30 13.09 -4.58 -2.76
CA ASP A 30 13.68 -5.51 -3.73
C ASP A 30 14.37 -4.74 -4.86
N ALA A 31 15.70 -4.66 -4.79
CA ALA A 31 16.53 -3.99 -5.80
C ALA A 31 16.44 -4.61 -7.20
N ASP A 32 16.02 -5.88 -7.34
CA ASP A 32 15.79 -6.49 -8.65
C ASP A 32 14.51 -5.97 -9.32
N THR A 33 13.59 -5.37 -8.55
CA THR A 33 12.40 -4.71 -9.10
C THR A 33 12.61 -3.23 -9.40
N ALA A 34 13.54 -2.58 -8.71
CA ALA A 34 13.75 -1.14 -8.78
C ALA A 34 14.09 -0.64 -10.19
N HIS A 35 13.46 0.45 -10.62
CA HIS A 35 13.85 1.14 -11.84
C HIS A 35 15.36 1.48 -11.84
N PRO A 36 16.10 1.41 -12.96
CA PRO A 36 17.56 1.59 -12.96
C PRO A 36 18.08 2.94 -12.44
N ARG A 37 17.23 3.96 -12.45
CA ARG A 37 17.47 5.30 -11.87
C ARG A 37 17.24 5.37 -10.35
N LEU A 38 16.68 4.33 -9.75
CA LEU A 38 16.55 4.20 -8.30
C LEU A 38 17.70 3.40 -7.72
N GLU A 39 18.19 3.87 -6.59
CA GLU A 39 19.16 3.19 -5.75
C GLU A 39 18.51 2.80 -4.43
N VAL A 40 18.47 1.49 -4.17
CA VAL A 40 18.03 0.93 -2.89
C VAL A 40 19.25 0.84 -1.97
N SER A 41 19.11 1.36 -0.75
CA SER A 41 20.13 1.24 0.31
C SER A 41 20.46 -0.21 0.66
N GLU A 42 21.63 -0.42 1.26
CA GLU A 42 22.15 -1.74 1.63
C GLU A 42 21.21 -2.49 2.60
N ASP A 43 20.61 -1.78 3.55
CA ASP A 43 19.63 -2.33 4.50
C ASP A 43 18.24 -2.58 3.87
N GLY A 44 18.04 -2.16 2.62
CA GLY A 44 16.77 -2.28 1.91
C GLY A 44 15.65 -1.38 2.44
N LYS A 45 15.94 -0.39 3.30
CA LYS A 45 14.90 0.43 3.97
C LYS A 45 14.63 1.76 3.29
N SER A 46 15.56 2.23 2.47
CA SER A 46 15.46 3.49 1.77
C SER A 46 15.73 3.35 0.27
N VAL A 47 15.15 4.27 -0.49
CA VAL A 47 15.35 4.41 -1.93
C VAL A 47 15.62 5.87 -2.27
N LYS A 48 16.49 6.07 -3.25
CA LYS A 48 16.94 7.38 -3.74
C LYS A 48 16.85 7.42 -5.27
N ASP A 49 16.23 8.45 -5.82
CA ASP A 49 16.45 8.84 -7.22
C ASP A 49 17.84 9.49 -7.33
N ILE A 50 18.70 8.88 -8.12
CA ILE A 50 20.09 9.33 -8.32
C ILE A 50 20.25 10.23 -9.56
N GLY A 51 19.18 10.59 -10.25
CA GLY A 51 19.23 11.55 -11.36
C GLY A 51 19.61 10.96 -12.71
N MET A 52 20.08 9.71 -12.76
CA MET A 52 20.60 9.06 -13.96
C MET A 52 20.26 7.58 -14.02
N ILE A 53 20.05 7.06 -15.23
CA ILE A 53 19.79 5.64 -15.48
C ILE A 53 21.13 4.89 -15.39
N ARG A 54 21.23 3.94 -14.45
CA ARG A 54 22.41 3.07 -14.33
C ARG A 54 22.30 1.86 -15.25
N LYS A 55 23.47 1.30 -15.61
CA LYS A 55 23.54 -0.04 -16.21
C LYS A 55 23.40 -1.08 -15.09
N VAL A 56 22.26 -1.76 -15.05
CA VAL A 56 21.94 -2.83 -14.09
C VAL A 56 21.59 -4.12 -14.83
N PRO A 57 21.70 -5.31 -14.19
CA PRO A 57 21.27 -6.55 -14.80
C PRO A 57 19.82 -6.50 -15.28
N MET A 58 19.58 -7.00 -16.49
CA MET A 58 18.23 -7.12 -17.03
C MET A 58 17.47 -8.16 -16.21
N ARG A 59 16.35 -7.75 -15.63
CA ARG A 59 15.42 -8.61 -14.91
C ARG A 59 14.01 -8.37 -15.45
N GLU A 60 13.27 -9.44 -15.68
CA GLU A 60 11.84 -9.35 -16.05
C GLU A 60 11.05 -8.61 -14.98
N LYS A 61 11.41 -8.83 -13.72
CA LYS A 61 10.82 -8.22 -12.52
C LYS A 61 11.07 -6.70 -12.37
N ARG A 62 11.93 -6.09 -13.18
CA ARG A 62 12.35 -4.69 -13.06
C ARG A 62 11.37 -3.72 -13.75
N PHE A 63 11.02 -2.61 -13.09
CA PHE A 63 10.32 -1.51 -13.76
C PHE A 63 11.26 -0.76 -14.73
N ASP A 64 10.79 -0.44 -15.93
CA ASP A 64 11.59 0.23 -16.96
C ASP A 64 11.13 1.65 -17.33
N SER A 65 9.88 1.99 -17.03
CA SER A 65 9.25 3.25 -17.42
C SER A 65 9.02 4.19 -16.23
N HIS A 66 8.51 3.65 -15.13
CA HIS A 66 8.17 4.40 -13.92
C HIS A 66 9.24 4.17 -12.85
N LEU A 67 9.50 5.21 -12.03
CA LEU A 67 10.44 5.17 -10.91
C LEU A 67 9.89 4.36 -9.73
N PHE A 68 9.58 3.09 -9.97
CA PHE A 68 8.95 2.21 -8.99
C PHE A 68 9.96 1.20 -8.44
N VAL A 69 9.77 0.84 -7.18
CA VAL A 69 10.40 -0.32 -6.54
C VAL A 69 9.35 -1.03 -5.71
N LEU A 70 9.43 -2.37 -5.68
CA LEU A 70 8.58 -3.20 -4.84
C LEU A 70 9.32 -3.70 -3.61
N ALA A 71 8.59 -4.11 -2.58
CA ALA A 71 9.15 -4.90 -1.49
C ALA A 71 9.47 -6.34 -1.89
N LYS A 72 10.36 -6.96 -1.11
CA LYS A 72 10.74 -8.38 -1.24
C LYS A 72 9.56 -9.27 -0.85
N GLU A 73 9.01 -9.00 0.33
CA GLU A 73 7.88 -9.73 0.87
C GLU A 73 6.58 -9.32 0.20
N GLY A 74 5.68 -10.29 0.06
CA GLY A 74 4.30 -10.00 -0.26
C GLY A 74 3.36 -10.93 0.47
N TYR A 75 2.11 -10.52 0.57
CA TYR A 75 1.16 -11.10 1.52
C TYR A 75 -0.12 -11.54 0.82
N THR A 76 -0.70 -12.64 1.29
CA THR A 76 -1.96 -13.22 0.78
C THR A 76 -3.06 -13.30 1.85
N SER A 77 -2.71 -13.10 3.12
CA SER A 77 -3.63 -13.06 4.26
C SER A 77 -3.01 -12.24 5.40
N GLY A 78 -3.84 -11.78 6.34
CA GLY A 78 -3.40 -11.04 7.53
C GLY A 78 -3.74 -9.55 7.52
N ARG A 79 -3.36 -8.88 8.61
CA ARG A 79 -3.50 -7.43 8.82
C ARG A 79 -2.14 -6.83 9.11
N PHE A 80 -1.74 -5.87 8.30
CA PHE A 80 -0.40 -5.32 8.32
C PHE A 80 -0.44 -3.82 8.49
N TYR A 81 0.50 -3.30 9.27
CA TYR A 81 0.74 -1.87 9.41
C TYR A 81 2.21 -1.56 9.20
N TRP A 82 2.49 -0.50 8.47
CA TRP A 82 3.83 0.05 8.35
C TRP A 82 3.78 1.56 8.14
N GLU A 83 4.92 2.21 8.33
CA GLU A 83 5.07 3.64 8.16
C GLU A 83 6.15 3.93 7.13
N VAL A 84 5.90 4.91 6.27
CA VAL A 84 6.85 5.39 5.28
C VAL A 84 7.18 6.84 5.58
N ASN A 85 8.48 7.15 5.72
CA ASN A 85 8.96 8.52 5.81
C ASN A 85 9.16 9.08 4.39
N VAL A 86 8.36 10.06 4.02
CA VAL A 86 8.44 10.77 2.73
C VAL A 86 9.24 12.07 2.84
N GLY A 87 9.55 12.51 4.06
CA GLY A 87 10.38 13.67 4.33
C GLY A 87 9.81 14.96 3.74
N LYS A 88 10.66 15.75 3.08
CA LYS A 88 10.29 17.01 2.41
C LYS A 88 10.28 16.87 0.88
N ARG A 89 10.13 15.64 0.36
CA ARG A 89 10.10 15.40 -1.09
C ARG A 89 8.87 16.07 -1.71
N ARG A 90 9.05 16.62 -2.91
CA ARG A 90 7.98 17.29 -3.66
C ARG A 90 7.18 16.34 -4.54
N ASN A 91 7.75 15.18 -4.86
CA ASN A 91 7.07 14.11 -5.56
C ASN A 91 7.26 12.83 -4.74
N TRP A 92 6.24 12.00 -4.70
CA TRP A 92 6.34 10.63 -4.22
C TRP A 92 5.02 9.92 -4.50
N THR A 93 5.08 8.61 -4.65
CA THR A 93 3.91 7.72 -4.72
C THR A 93 4.19 6.50 -3.87
N LEU A 94 3.22 6.08 -3.05
CA LEU A 94 3.36 4.92 -2.19
C LEU A 94 2.05 4.17 -2.00
N GLY A 95 2.16 2.90 -1.67
CA GLY A 95 1.01 2.06 -1.32
C GLY A 95 1.29 0.61 -1.63
N VAL A 96 0.29 -0.05 -2.22
CA VAL A 96 0.29 -1.49 -2.46
C VAL A 96 0.06 -1.77 -3.94
N ALA A 97 0.79 -2.73 -4.48
CA ALA A 97 0.64 -3.27 -5.82
C ALA A 97 0.43 -4.79 -5.78
N GLN A 98 -0.23 -5.36 -6.77
CA GLN A 98 -0.21 -6.81 -6.97
C GLN A 98 1.18 -7.26 -7.47
N GLU A 99 1.60 -8.48 -7.16
CA GLU A 99 2.84 -9.05 -7.73
C GLU A 99 2.78 -9.10 -9.26
N SER A 100 1.59 -9.36 -9.80
CA SER A 100 1.33 -9.56 -11.22
C SER A 100 1.22 -8.26 -12.04
N VAL A 101 1.45 -7.08 -11.43
CA VAL A 101 1.38 -5.82 -12.18
C VAL A 101 2.37 -5.82 -13.36
N THR A 102 1.95 -5.20 -14.46
CA THR A 102 2.82 -4.94 -15.60
C THR A 102 3.99 -4.08 -15.16
N ARG A 103 5.21 -4.49 -15.51
CA ARG A 103 6.46 -3.80 -15.12
C ARG A 103 7.19 -3.18 -16.29
N LYS A 104 6.69 -3.39 -17.51
CA LYS A 104 7.30 -2.94 -18.76
C LYS A 104 6.39 -1.94 -19.46
N GLY A 105 6.97 -0.87 -19.98
CA GLY A 105 6.24 0.19 -20.67
C GLY A 105 5.35 1.01 -19.73
N THR A 106 4.59 1.94 -20.29
CA THR A 106 3.76 2.86 -19.50
C THR A 106 2.59 2.12 -18.85
N VAL A 107 2.37 2.38 -17.56
CA VAL A 107 1.28 1.81 -16.77
C VAL A 107 0.48 2.92 -16.12
N THR A 108 -0.85 2.84 -16.19
CA THR A 108 -1.74 3.76 -15.49
C THR A 108 -1.94 3.28 -14.06
N LEU A 109 -1.70 4.15 -13.06
CA LEU A 109 -1.99 3.86 -11.66
C LEU A 109 -3.51 3.79 -11.44
N SER A 110 -4.02 2.59 -11.18
CA SER A 110 -5.41 2.35 -10.80
C SER A 110 -5.57 0.98 -10.14
N PRO A 111 -6.65 0.77 -9.37
CA PRO A 111 -7.02 -0.55 -8.85
C PRO A 111 -7.17 -1.60 -9.95
N ASN A 112 -7.71 -1.22 -11.11
CA ASN A 112 -7.90 -2.13 -12.25
C ASN A 112 -6.57 -2.66 -12.80
N ASN A 113 -5.49 -1.89 -12.68
CA ASN A 113 -4.14 -2.29 -13.05
C ASN A 113 -3.35 -2.88 -11.88
N GLY A 114 -4.01 -3.14 -10.74
CA GLY A 114 -3.43 -3.77 -9.57
C GLY A 114 -2.65 -2.82 -8.65
N PHE A 115 -2.91 -1.51 -8.71
CA PHE A 115 -2.28 -0.51 -7.85
C PHE A 115 -3.30 0.19 -6.94
N TRP A 116 -2.99 0.25 -5.64
CA TRP A 116 -3.69 1.07 -4.67
C TRP A 116 -2.68 1.97 -3.98
N VAL A 117 -2.53 3.18 -4.51
CA VAL A 117 -1.46 4.09 -4.13
C VAL A 117 -1.99 5.51 -3.93
N ILE A 118 -1.30 6.27 -3.09
CA ILE A 118 -1.45 7.71 -2.96
C ILE A 118 -0.13 8.40 -3.33
N GLY A 119 -0.19 9.66 -3.73
CA GLY A 119 1.01 10.42 -4.07
C GLY A 119 0.89 11.91 -3.82
N LEU A 120 2.04 12.56 -3.91
CA LEU A 120 2.21 14.01 -3.93
C LEU A 120 2.80 14.40 -5.27
N VAL A 121 2.23 15.42 -5.91
CA VAL A 121 2.69 15.98 -7.18
C VAL A 121 3.07 17.44 -6.97
N ASP A 122 4.27 17.80 -7.43
CA ASP A 122 4.86 19.14 -7.42
C ASP A 122 4.88 19.86 -6.06
N GLY A 123 4.77 19.08 -4.97
CA GLY A 123 4.75 19.55 -3.59
C GLY A 123 3.44 20.19 -3.15
N GLN A 124 2.39 20.11 -3.97
CA GLN A 124 1.15 20.85 -3.76
C GLN A 124 -0.09 19.96 -3.76
N GLU A 125 -0.16 18.99 -4.67
CA GLU A 125 -1.37 18.19 -4.88
C GLU A 125 -1.21 16.78 -4.32
N TYR A 126 -2.14 16.37 -3.47
CA TYR A 126 -2.19 15.02 -2.95
C TYR A 126 -3.28 14.24 -3.66
N TRP A 127 -2.95 13.06 -4.17
CA TRP A 127 -3.86 12.25 -4.97
C TRP A 127 -3.95 10.82 -4.41
N ALA A 128 -5.16 10.26 -4.45
CA ALA A 128 -5.38 8.83 -4.38
C ALA A 128 -5.68 8.32 -5.79
N TYR A 129 -4.82 7.44 -6.29
CA TYR A 129 -4.91 6.89 -7.65
C TYR A 129 -5.91 5.72 -7.67
N MET A 130 -7.17 6.06 -7.35
CA MET A 130 -8.32 5.16 -7.31
C MET A 130 -9.06 5.20 -8.65
N ASP A 131 -10.24 4.59 -8.74
CA ASP A 131 -11.10 4.73 -9.91
C ASP A 131 -12.43 5.38 -9.49
N PRO A 132 -12.61 6.70 -9.71
CA PRO A 132 -11.70 7.65 -10.35
C PRO A 132 -10.57 8.16 -9.42
N TRP A 133 -9.56 8.82 -9.99
CA TRP A 133 -8.53 9.54 -9.24
C TRP A 133 -9.19 10.59 -8.33
N THR A 134 -8.84 10.57 -7.04
CA THR A 134 -9.47 11.40 -6.02
C THR A 134 -8.46 12.33 -5.39
N HIS A 135 -8.75 13.64 -5.38
CA HIS A 135 -7.91 14.62 -4.69
C HIS A 135 -8.05 14.46 -3.17
N LEU A 136 -6.93 14.48 -2.45
CA LEU A 136 -6.89 14.35 -1.00
C LEU A 136 -6.78 15.73 -0.35
N ALA A 137 -7.76 16.09 0.47
CA ALA A 137 -7.75 17.33 1.24
C ALA A 137 -6.76 17.24 2.42
N VAL A 138 -5.49 17.50 2.15
CA VAL A 138 -4.41 17.48 3.15
C VAL A 138 -4.13 18.89 3.64
N THR A 139 -4.16 19.09 4.95
CA THR A 139 -3.70 20.35 5.56
C THR A 139 -2.21 20.25 5.90
N GLY A 140 -1.38 21.13 5.32
CA GLY A 140 0.07 21.15 5.54
C GLY A 140 0.82 20.04 4.79
N THR A 141 2.04 19.71 5.24
CA THR A 141 2.92 18.73 4.57
C THR A 141 2.86 17.35 5.23
N LEU A 142 2.66 16.28 4.46
CA LEU A 142 2.86 14.91 4.93
C LEU A 142 4.36 14.59 4.96
N GLN A 143 4.87 14.25 6.13
CA GLN A 143 6.27 13.78 6.29
C GLN A 143 6.33 12.26 6.54
N LYS A 144 5.28 11.71 7.14
CA LYS A 144 5.21 10.30 7.49
C LYS A 144 3.79 9.78 7.29
N ILE A 145 3.67 8.68 6.56
CA ILE A 145 2.40 8.07 6.19
C ILE A 145 2.33 6.66 6.76
N GLY A 146 1.25 6.39 7.47
CA GLY A 146 0.92 5.06 7.96
C GLY A 146 0.05 4.37 6.92
N ILE A 147 0.29 3.08 6.69
CA ILE A 147 -0.49 2.28 5.75
C ILE A 147 -0.97 1.05 6.49
N PHE A 148 -2.27 0.82 6.44
CA PHE A 148 -2.92 -0.33 7.04
C PHE A 148 -3.57 -1.17 5.94
N LEU A 149 -3.22 -2.45 5.90
CA LEU A 149 -3.75 -3.40 4.95
C LEU A 149 -4.43 -4.54 5.70
N ASP A 150 -5.72 -4.71 5.50
CA ASP A 150 -6.48 -5.87 5.93
C ASP A 150 -6.91 -6.68 4.70
N ILE A 151 -6.20 -7.79 4.48
CA ILE A 151 -6.44 -8.64 3.32
C ILE A 151 -7.73 -9.44 3.48
N SER A 152 -8.16 -9.71 4.71
CA SER A 152 -9.37 -10.49 4.99
C SER A 152 -10.63 -9.68 4.67
N THR A 153 -10.65 -8.41 5.07
CA THR A 153 -11.76 -7.48 4.80
C THR A 153 -11.60 -6.68 3.51
N LYS A 154 -10.47 -6.88 2.80
CA LYS A 154 -10.17 -6.21 1.52
C LYS A 154 -10.14 -4.69 1.69
N GLN A 155 -9.55 -4.24 2.80
CA GLN A 155 -9.43 -2.84 3.17
C GLN A 155 -7.96 -2.41 3.11
N LEU A 156 -7.71 -1.26 2.47
CA LEU A 156 -6.46 -0.52 2.54
C LEU A 156 -6.76 0.87 3.07
N SER A 157 -5.95 1.39 3.97
CA SER A 157 -6.15 2.71 4.56
C SER A 157 -4.82 3.44 4.71
N PHE A 158 -4.83 4.74 4.43
CA PHE A 158 -3.67 5.61 4.54
C PHE A 158 -3.92 6.66 5.61
N TYR A 159 -2.89 6.95 6.41
CA TYR A 159 -2.99 7.85 7.56
C TYR A 159 -1.88 8.88 7.56
N ASN A 160 -2.21 10.10 7.98
CA ASN A 160 -1.23 11.05 8.46
C ASN A 160 -0.83 10.65 9.88
N VAL A 161 0.36 10.09 10.05
CA VAL A 161 0.83 9.58 11.36
C VAL A 161 0.89 10.69 12.40
N HIS A 162 1.31 11.89 12.00
CA HIS A 162 1.51 13.00 12.94
C HIS A 162 0.16 13.58 13.41
N LYS A 163 -0.77 13.80 12.48
CA LYS A 163 -2.10 14.34 12.81
C LYS A 163 -3.08 13.29 13.29
N LYS A 164 -2.74 12.00 13.17
CA LYS A 164 -3.62 10.86 13.49
C LYS A 164 -4.95 10.92 12.75
N THR A 165 -4.92 11.39 11.49
CA THR A 165 -6.08 11.51 10.63
C THR A 165 -5.99 10.53 9.47
N ILE A 166 -7.13 9.96 9.07
CA ILE A 166 -7.27 9.18 7.85
C ILE A 166 -7.11 10.11 6.65
N LEU A 167 -6.32 9.69 5.67
CA LEU A 167 -6.18 10.34 4.37
C LEU A 167 -7.21 9.78 3.40
N CYS A 168 -7.26 8.45 3.27
CA CYS A 168 -8.27 7.75 2.49
C CYS A 168 -8.40 6.29 2.94
N ILE A 169 -9.55 5.70 2.62
CA ILE A 169 -9.84 4.28 2.79
C ILE A 169 -10.30 3.74 1.45
N CYS A 170 -9.82 2.55 1.11
CA CYS A 170 -10.17 1.81 -0.09
C CYS A 170 -10.76 0.47 0.34
N THR A 171 -11.99 0.19 -0.08
CA THR A 171 -12.65 -1.10 0.17
C THR A 171 -13.14 -1.69 -1.15
N LYS A 172 -13.50 -2.97 -1.12
CA LYS A 172 -14.14 -3.65 -2.26
C LYS A 172 -15.52 -3.07 -2.61
N ALA A 173 -16.15 -2.30 -1.73
CA ALA A 173 -17.56 -1.96 -1.85
C ALA A 173 -17.85 -0.57 -2.43
N ASP A 174 -16.96 0.43 -2.36
CA ASP A 174 -17.33 1.78 -2.81
C ASP A 174 -16.18 2.60 -3.39
N HIS A 175 -16.57 3.43 -4.36
CA HIS A 175 -16.03 4.75 -4.65
C HIS A 175 -15.52 5.45 -3.38
N CYS A 176 -14.35 6.08 -3.44
CA CYS A 176 -13.87 6.91 -2.35
C CYS A 176 -14.90 8.01 -2.02
N SER A 177 -15.58 7.89 -0.89
CA SER A 177 -16.50 8.93 -0.39
C SER A 177 -15.70 10.09 0.20
N GLY A 178 -15.40 11.07 -0.65
CA GLY A 178 -15.27 12.46 -0.23
C GLY A 178 -16.64 12.98 0.24
N ALA A 179 -16.65 13.94 1.17
CA ALA A 179 -17.87 14.48 1.77
C ALA A 179 -18.96 14.87 0.73
N ARG A 180 -20.10 14.16 0.80
CA ARG A 180 -21.43 14.29 0.14
C ARG A 180 -21.70 15.43 -0.87
N LYS A 181 -22.28 15.08 -2.03
CA LYS A 181 -23.69 15.40 -2.40
C LYS A 181 -24.25 14.43 -3.48
N LEU A 182 -25.56 14.16 -3.40
CA LEU A 182 -26.39 13.22 -4.16
C LEU A 182 -26.59 13.61 -5.64
N SER A 183 -26.57 12.63 -6.56
CA SER A 183 -27.67 12.29 -7.49
C SER A 183 -27.19 11.51 -8.72
N GLY A 184 -27.91 10.46 -9.11
CA GLY A 184 -27.94 9.93 -10.48
C GLY A 184 -27.16 8.63 -10.70
N GLU A 185 -27.89 7.52 -10.79
CA GLU A 185 -27.40 6.22 -11.26
C GLU A 185 -26.76 6.30 -12.64
N LEU A 186 -25.60 5.66 -12.79
CA LEU A 186 -25.18 5.00 -14.02
C LEU A 186 -24.37 3.78 -13.60
N GLU A 187 -25.03 2.62 -13.64
CA GLU A 187 -24.38 1.32 -13.50
C GLU A 187 -23.26 1.21 -14.52
N THR A 188 -22.02 1.06 -14.05
CA THR A 188 -20.88 0.66 -14.88
C THR A 188 -20.20 -0.53 -14.24
N HIS A 189 -19.97 -1.54 -15.08
CA HIS A 189 -19.57 -2.89 -14.73
C HIS A 189 -18.33 -2.96 -13.83
N PHE A 190 -18.53 -3.44 -12.60
CA PHE A 190 -17.51 -3.65 -11.59
C PHE A 190 -16.70 -4.93 -11.88
N THR A 191 -15.53 -4.81 -12.51
CA THR A 191 -14.62 -5.95 -12.72
C THR A 191 -13.77 -6.21 -11.48
N ARG A 192 -14.37 -6.95 -10.55
CA ARG A 192 -13.78 -8.01 -9.69
C ARG A 192 -12.24 -8.05 -9.58
N THR A 193 -11.57 -7.02 -9.07
CA THR A 193 -10.15 -7.13 -8.67
C THR A 193 -10.09 -7.83 -7.32
N ASN A 194 -9.95 -9.15 -7.35
CA ASN A 194 -9.75 -9.94 -6.15
C ASN A 194 -8.37 -9.60 -5.55
N PHE A 195 -8.28 -9.20 -4.28
CA PHE A 195 -7.03 -9.27 -3.51
C PHE A 195 -6.68 -10.75 -3.20
N THR A 196 -6.61 -11.58 -4.24
CA THR A 196 -6.16 -12.99 -4.20
C THR A 196 -4.70 -13.11 -4.63
N SER A 197 -4.11 -12.03 -5.14
CA SER A 197 -2.71 -11.95 -5.55
C SER A 197 -1.83 -11.55 -4.38
N VAL A 198 -0.56 -11.98 -4.41
CA VAL A 198 0.49 -11.51 -3.50
C VAL A 198 0.58 -9.99 -3.62
N LEU A 199 0.36 -9.26 -2.53
CA LEU A 199 0.46 -7.81 -2.50
C LEU A 199 1.86 -7.39 -2.08
N LYS A 200 2.52 -6.55 -2.88
CA LYS A 200 3.82 -5.96 -2.61
C LYS A 200 3.69 -4.46 -2.36
N PHE A 201 4.52 -3.94 -1.48
CA PHE A 201 4.62 -2.50 -1.28
C PHE A 201 5.23 -1.85 -2.51
N ALA A 202 4.67 -0.74 -2.97
CA ALA A 202 5.23 0.07 -4.04
C ALA A 202 5.69 1.41 -3.46
N LEU A 203 6.91 1.82 -3.78
CA LEU A 203 7.47 3.12 -3.40
C LEU A 203 8.08 3.81 -4.62
N VAL A 204 7.83 5.11 -4.71
CA VAL A 204 8.27 6.01 -5.78
C VAL A 204 8.74 7.29 -5.13
N THR A 205 9.94 7.72 -5.53
CA THR A 205 10.60 8.96 -5.10
C THR A 205 10.14 10.18 -5.86
#